data_AF-A0A0F9RG00-F1
#
_entry.id   AF-A0A0F9RG00-F1
#
_cell.length_a   1.000
_cell.length_b   1.000
_cell.length_c   1.000
_cell.angle_alpha   90.00
_cell.angle_beta   90.00
_cell.angle_gamma   90.00
#
_symmetry.space_group_name_H-M   'P 1'
#
loop_
_entity.id
_entity.type
_entity.pdbx_description
1 polymer ?
#
loop_
_entity_poly.entity_id
_entity_poly.type
_entity_poly.pdbx_seq_one_letter_code
_entity_poly.pdbx_strand_id
1 'polypeptide(L)'
;DDTQTGSFAEEGSGNSMTPFGTLQAEYDSNTVDVHAAGFILVGASGMETLTDDTAINIQSGLNIAVFKGTNVDGSKDEIFGWETFVDNGNGTFTFTNIHRGLLDTRAQTHLIGAEVYFLSDGNAISLEKDPTDSVDIKHVTETTQDVLDIASAGTVSVTAVDRIGRPQSPPNIRVNGTRFPLVDDIGANDAATTWAHRANDEILIQDANVGTPGSQDTDVEYIMTFFDKDAGENLIRTEIRDSPLGAGWTSFTYTRAQIKIDSGAPTGPFNLRIELRARFKTGGALAMQKYSKFFNVDLP
;
A
#
# COMPACT_ATOMS: atom_id res chain seq x y z
N ASP A 1 -13.72 -20.37 -36.90
CA ASP A 1 -12.59 -21.30 -36.91
C ASP A 1 -11.37 -20.43 -36.67
N ASP A 2 -11.06 -20.25 -35.38
CA ASP A 2 -10.07 -19.32 -34.86
C ASP A 2 -8.88 -20.15 -34.41
N THR A 3 -7.83 -20.12 -35.21
CA THR A 3 -6.55 -20.79 -34.94
C THR A 3 -5.43 -19.80 -35.15
N GLN A 4 -5.35 -18.77 -34.30
CA GLN A 4 -4.05 -18.16 -34.00
C GLN A 4 -3.54 -18.68 -32.67
N THR A 5 -2.72 -19.73 -32.80
CA THR A 5 -1.71 -20.13 -31.82
C THR A 5 -0.90 -18.89 -31.41
N GLY A 6 -1.05 -18.50 -30.14
CA GLY A 6 -0.23 -17.45 -29.54
C GLY A 6 1.25 -17.81 -29.65
N SER A 7 1.97 -17.04 -30.44
CA SER A 7 3.41 -16.90 -30.35
C SER A 7 3.73 -15.42 -30.45
N PHE A 8 3.97 -14.78 -29.30
CA PHE A 8 4.72 -13.54 -29.29
C PHE A 8 6.18 -13.91 -29.51
N ALA A 9 6.61 -13.86 -30.77
CA ALA A 9 8.01 -13.78 -31.13
C ALA A 9 8.20 -12.43 -31.78
N GLU A 10 8.89 -11.52 -31.10
CA GLU A 10 9.31 -10.26 -31.69
C GLU A 10 10.73 -10.44 -32.23
N GLU A 11 10.87 -10.45 -33.56
CA GLU A 11 12.17 -10.29 -34.19
C GLU A 11 12.50 -8.79 -34.21
N GLY A 12 13.59 -8.40 -33.54
CA GLY A 12 14.24 -7.09 -33.77
C GLY A 12 14.10 -6.03 -32.68
N SER A 13 13.41 -6.29 -31.56
CA SER A 13 13.72 -5.57 -30.33
C SER A 13 15.02 -6.18 -29.78
N GLY A 14 16.08 -5.39 -29.66
CA GLY A 14 17.30 -5.87 -28.99
C GLY A 14 16.90 -6.43 -27.64
N ASN A 15 17.26 -7.69 -27.36
CA ASN A 15 17.05 -8.42 -26.10
C ASN A 15 17.68 -7.67 -24.91
N SER A 16 17.21 -6.47 -24.58
CA SER A 16 17.49 -5.86 -23.30
C SER A 16 16.51 -6.49 -22.33
N MET A 17 16.97 -7.57 -21.70
CA MET A 17 16.29 -8.16 -20.55
C MET A 17 15.92 -7.03 -19.57
N THR A 18 14.72 -7.06 -19.00
CA THR A 18 14.33 -6.13 -17.92
C THR A 18 15.46 -6.07 -16.89
N PRO A 19 16.04 -4.88 -16.61
CA PRO A 19 17.14 -4.80 -15.68
C PRO A 19 16.70 -5.34 -14.32
N PHE A 20 17.56 -6.13 -13.69
CA PHE A 20 17.22 -6.80 -12.44
C PHE A 20 18.45 -7.02 -11.56
N GLY A 21 18.24 -7.23 -10.27
CA GLY A 21 19.26 -7.65 -9.33
C GLY A 21 18.64 -8.16 -8.03
N THR A 22 19.47 -8.55 -7.06
CA THR A 22 18.99 -8.96 -5.74
C THR A 22 19.60 -8.14 -4.62
N LEU A 23 18.84 -7.93 -3.56
CA LEU A 23 19.30 -7.17 -2.39
C LEU A 23 20.50 -7.83 -1.71
N GLN A 24 21.58 -7.06 -1.51
CA GLN A 24 22.76 -7.53 -0.78
C GLN A 24 22.50 -7.67 0.74
N ALA A 25 21.55 -6.92 1.27
CA ALA A 25 21.17 -6.93 2.68
C ALA A 25 19.67 -6.72 2.81
N GLU A 26 19.12 -7.07 3.98
CA GLU A 26 17.72 -6.76 4.29
C GLU A 26 17.46 -5.26 4.13
N TYR A 27 16.39 -4.92 3.40
CA TYR A 27 15.93 -3.56 3.24
C TYR A 27 14.65 -3.34 4.05
N ASP A 28 14.86 -2.76 5.22
CA ASP A 28 13.85 -2.70 6.28
C ASP A 28 12.73 -1.69 5.99
N SER A 29 11.50 -1.99 6.45
CA SER A 29 10.30 -1.14 6.30
C SER A 29 10.38 0.20 7.06
N ASN A 30 11.38 0.38 7.91
CA ASN A 30 11.53 1.56 8.78
C ASN A 30 12.56 2.56 8.28
N THR A 31 12.94 2.45 7.01
CA THR A 31 13.66 3.53 6.36
C THR A 31 12.77 4.75 6.20
N VAL A 32 13.40 5.92 6.24
CA VAL A 32 12.71 7.17 5.88
C VAL A 32 12.24 7.08 4.43
N ASP A 33 11.11 7.73 4.20
CA ASP A 33 10.36 7.80 2.94
C ASP A 33 11.19 8.00 1.66
N VAL A 34 12.12 8.96 1.70
CA VAL A 34 13.22 9.07 0.73
C VAL A 34 14.46 8.56 1.42
N HIS A 35 14.78 7.30 1.20
CA HIS A 35 15.92 6.69 1.84
C HIS A 35 17.20 7.10 1.13
N ALA A 36 17.87 8.12 1.69
CA ALA A 36 19.09 8.68 1.12
C ALA A 36 20.21 7.66 0.95
N ALA A 37 20.38 6.72 1.90
CA ALA A 37 21.41 5.69 1.77
C ALA A 37 21.03 4.57 0.78
N GLY A 38 19.73 4.39 0.51
CA GLY A 38 19.18 3.38 -0.39
C GLY A 38 19.62 1.95 -0.07
N PHE A 39 20.04 1.21 -1.09
CA PHE A 39 20.42 -0.20 -0.99
C PHE A 39 21.49 -0.57 -2.02
N ILE A 40 22.06 -1.77 -1.86
CA ILE A 40 23.02 -2.31 -2.82
C ILE A 40 22.43 -3.57 -3.45
N LEU A 41 22.54 -3.66 -4.78
CA LEU A 41 22.21 -4.86 -5.54
C LEU A 41 23.46 -5.66 -5.87
N VAL A 42 23.29 -6.98 -5.86
CA VAL A 42 24.24 -7.99 -6.34
C VAL A 42 23.58 -8.84 -7.42
N GLY A 43 24.39 -9.56 -8.20
CA GLY A 43 23.87 -10.42 -9.28
C GLY A 43 23.07 -9.65 -10.33
N ALA A 44 23.37 -8.37 -10.51
CA ALA A 44 22.61 -7.48 -11.35
C ALA A 44 22.95 -7.64 -12.84
N SER A 45 21.96 -7.41 -13.70
CA SER A 45 22.11 -7.44 -15.16
C SER A 45 21.21 -6.37 -15.79
N GLY A 46 21.62 -5.82 -16.94
CA GLY A 46 20.83 -4.83 -17.68
C GLY A 46 20.90 -3.39 -17.14
N MET A 47 21.72 -3.14 -16.10
CA MET A 47 21.81 -1.84 -15.42
C MET A 47 22.33 -0.72 -16.32
N GLU A 48 22.99 -1.05 -17.42
CA GLU A 48 23.49 -0.10 -18.42
C GLU A 48 22.40 0.71 -19.12
N THR A 49 21.13 0.31 -18.99
CA THR A 49 19.97 1.01 -19.56
C THR A 49 19.35 2.02 -18.60
N LEU A 50 19.71 1.97 -17.32
CA LEU A 50 19.16 2.87 -16.30
C LEU A 50 19.85 4.22 -16.35
N THR A 51 19.13 5.26 -15.93
CA THR A 51 19.66 6.62 -15.82
C THR A 51 19.26 7.23 -14.49
N ASP A 52 20.06 8.20 -14.04
CA ASP A 52 19.73 9.02 -12.89
C ASP A 52 18.60 10.00 -13.24
N ASP A 53 17.80 10.35 -12.25
CA ASP A 53 16.72 11.31 -12.39
C ASP A 53 16.49 12.11 -11.09
N THR A 54 15.50 13.00 -11.09
CA THR A 54 15.19 13.92 -9.99
C THR A 54 13.92 13.49 -9.25
N ALA A 55 13.77 13.94 -8.00
CA ALA A 55 12.56 13.73 -7.21
C ALA A 55 11.26 14.15 -7.95
N ILE A 56 11.31 15.21 -8.75
CA ILE A 56 10.15 15.72 -9.51
C ILE A 56 9.72 14.73 -10.59
N ASN A 57 10.68 14.12 -11.27
CA ASN A 57 10.41 13.16 -12.33
C ASN A 57 9.93 11.81 -11.78
N ILE A 58 10.44 11.39 -10.61
CA ILE A 58 9.92 10.22 -9.89
C ILE A 58 8.45 10.44 -9.47
N GLN A 59 8.12 11.63 -8.98
CA GLN A 59 6.73 12.01 -8.70
C GLN A 59 5.83 12.04 -9.95
N SER A 60 6.43 12.14 -11.13
CA SER A 60 5.73 12.05 -12.42
C SER A 60 5.65 10.62 -12.97
N GLY A 61 6.14 9.61 -12.22
CA GLY A 61 6.09 8.21 -12.61
C GLY A 61 7.29 7.72 -13.44
N LEU A 62 8.39 8.48 -13.48
CA LEU A 62 9.66 8.03 -14.07
C LEU A 62 10.51 7.26 -13.05
N ASN A 63 11.46 6.47 -13.55
CA ASN A 63 12.36 5.64 -12.74
C ASN A 63 11.62 4.79 -11.70
N ILE A 64 10.77 3.88 -12.17
CA ILE A 64 9.96 2.99 -11.33
C ILE A 64 10.49 1.57 -11.36
N ALA A 65 10.59 0.97 -10.17
CA ALA A 65 11.05 -0.40 -9.98
C ALA A 65 10.15 -1.11 -8.97
N VAL A 66 10.26 -2.43 -8.93
CA VAL A 66 9.46 -3.29 -8.05
C VAL A 66 10.36 -4.25 -7.27
N PHE A 67 10.15 -4.30 -5.96
CA PHE A 67 10.59 -5.41 -5.13
C PHE A 67 9.59 -6.56 -5.25
N LYS A 68 10.05 -7.74 -5.66
CA LYS A 68 9.19 -8.93 -5.73
C LYS A 68 9.02 -9.60 -4.38
N GLY A 69 7.77 -9.98 -4.10
CA GLY A 69 7.27 -10.48 -2.82
C GLY A 69 8.12 -11.58 -2.20
N THR A 70 9.03 -11.16 -1.31
CA THR A 70 9.82 -12.01 -0.42
C THR A 70 9.66 -11.57 1.05
N ASN A 71 8.52 -10.94 1.34
CA ASN A 71 8.22 -10.32 2.63
C ASN A 71 7.85 -11.36 3.71
N VAL A 72 8.17 -11.02 4.96
CA VAL A 72 7.95 -11.86 6.15
C VAL A 72 6.46 -12.05 6.50
N ASP A 73 5.58 -11.19 5.98
CA ASP A 73 4.16 -11.11 6.33
C ASP A 73 3.21 -11.60 5.22
N GLY A 74 3.75 -12.18 4.13
CA GLY A 74 2.96 -12.66 2.98
C GLY A 74 2.32 -11.56 2.14
N SER A 75 2.76 -10.31 2.28
CA SER A 75 2.24 -9.17 1.53
C SER A 75 2.82 -9.07 0.10
N LYS A 76 2.10 -8.33 -0.76
CA LYS A 76 2.38 -8.14 -2.20
C LYS A 76 3.66 -7.32 -2.45
N ASP A 77 4.16 -7.39 -3.68
CA ASP A 77 5.22 -6.55 -4.26
C ASP A 77 5.15 -5.07 -3.82
N GLU A 78 6.32 -4.46 -3.59
CA GLU A 78 6.45 -3.02 -3.32
C GLU A 78 6.99 -2.30 -4.55
N ILE A 79 6.32 -1.22 -4.97
CA ILE A 79 6.78 -0.34 -6.03
C ILE A 79 7.52 0.85 -5.40
N PHE A 80 8.67 1.19 -5.97
CA PHE A 80 9.50 2.30 -5.53
C PHE A 80 10.10 3.04 -6.72
N GLY A 81 10.68 4.21 -6.46
CA GLY A 81 11.48 4.96 -7.43
C GLY A 81 12.87 5.27 -6.92
N TRP A 82 13.80 5.57 -7.82
CA TRP A 82 15.19 5.90 -7.49
C TRP A 82 15.64 7.17 -8.21
N GLU A 83 16.45 7.99 -7.54
CA GLU A 83 17.07 9.16 -8.19
C GLU A 83 18.42 8.81 -8.78
N THR A 84 19.27 8.08 -8.05
CA THR A 84 20.62 7.81 -8.56
C THR A 84 21.07 6.39 -8.30
N PHE A 85 21.95 5.92 -9.17
CA PHE A 85 22.64 4.66 -8.98
C PHE A 85 24.10 4.72 -9.44
N VAL A 86 24.94 3.90 -8.83
CA VAL A 86 26.38 3.85 -9.13
C VAL A 86 26.80 2.40 -9.33
N ASP A 87 27.45 2.10 -10.46
CA ASP A 87 28.23 0.88 -10.65
C ASP A 87 29.53 0.98 -9.85
N ASN A 88 29.71 0.08 -8.89
CA ASN A 88 30.89 0.04 -8.03
C ASN A 88 32.10 -0.63 -8.70
N GLY A 89 31.98 -1.10 -9.94
CA GLY A 89 33.05 -1.74 -10.71
C GLY A 89 33.43 -3.14 -10.22
N ASN A 90 32.63 -3.72 -9.32
CA ASN A 90 32.86 -5.02 -8.70
C ASN A 90 31.65 -5.97 -8.82
N GLY A 91 30.72 -5.66 -9.74
CA GLY A 91 29.47 -6.41 -9.93
C GLY A 91 28.37 -6.08 -8.91
N THR A 92 28.52 -4.99 -8.17
CA THR A 92 27.49 -4.46 -7.28
C THR A 92 27.08 -3.05 -7.72
N PHE A 93 25.81 -2.71 -7.46
CA PHE A 93 25.24 -1.41 -7.82
C PHE A 93 24.62 -0.77 -6.58
N THR A 94 25.02 0.45 -6.26
CA THR A 94 24.46 1.21 -5.14
C THR A 94 23.39 2.15 -5.65
N PHE A 95 22.15 1.98 -5.19
CA PHE A 95 21.05 2.90 -5.47
C PHE A 95 20.84 3.80 -4.27
N THR A 96 20.57 5.09 -4.50
CA THR A 96 20.36 6.07 -3.43
C THR A 96 19.17 6.98 -3.70
N ASN A 97 18.72 7.68 -2.65
CA ASN A 97 17.48 8.48 -2.65
C ASN A 97 16.27 7.68 -3.16
N ILE A 98 15.97 6.60 -2.45
CA ILE A 98 14.89 5.68 -2.82
C ILE A 98 13.54 6.20 -2.31
N HIS A 99 12.58 6.40 -3.21
CA HIS A 99 11.20 6.81 -2.91
C HIS A 99 10.31 5.57 -2.79
N ARG A 100 9.84 5.26 -1.59
CA ARG A 100 9.19 3.98 -1.28
C ARG A 100 7.66 4.02 -1.27
N GLY A 101 7.04 2.86 -1.43
CA GLY A 101 5.58 2.69 -1.33
C GLY A 101 4.79 3.47 -2.39
N LEU A 102 5.31 3.53 -3.63
CA LEU A 102 4.69 4.24 -4.74
C LEU A 102 3.52 3.43 -5.34
N LEU A 103 2.69 4.09 -6.15
CA LEU A 103 1.58 3.48 -6.91
C LEU A 103 0.67 2.57 -6.06
N ASP A 104 0.28 3.06 -4.89
CA ASP A 104 -0.59 2.34 -3.96
C ASP A 104 -0.01 1.00 -3.49
N THR A 105 1.31 0.89 -3.42
CA THR A 105 2.01 -0.10 -2.58
C THR A 105 2.40 0.51 -1.24
N ARG A 106 3.09 -0.24 -0.38
CA ARG A 106 3.53 0.21 0.96
C ARG A 106 4.97 -0.18 1.19
N ALA A 107 5.70 0.64 1.94
CA ALA A 107 7.04 0.30 2.39
C ALA A 107 7.00 -0.96 3.27
N GLN A 108 7.73 -2.00 2.87
CA GLN A 108 7.79 -3.32 3.54
C GLN A 108 9.22 -3.74 3.84
N THR A 109 9.42 -4.71 4.73
CA THR A 109 10.76 -5.27 4.96
C THR A 109 11.03 -6.32 3.90
N HIS A 110 12.04 -6.09 3.05
CA HIS A 110 12.51 -7.01 2.02
C HIS A 110 13.76 -7.74 2.50
N LEU A 111 13.76 -9.07 2.47
CA LEU A 111 14.88 -9.86 2.96
C LEU A 111 16.10 -9.77 2.03
N ILE A 112 17.27 -10.14 2.56
CA ILE A 112 18.46 -10.36 1.71
C ILE A 112 18.13 -11.35 0.58
N GLY A 113 18.59 -11.04 -0.63
CA GLY A 113 18.29 -11.82 -1.83
C GLY A 113 16.93 -11.52 -2.48
N ALA A 114 16.12 -10.60 -1.94
CA ALA A 114 14.90 -10.15 -2.60
C ALA A 114 15.19 -9.63 -4.01
N GLU A 115 14.35 -10.00 -4.97
CA GLU A 115 14.51 -9.63 -6.37
C GLU A 115 13.97 -8.22 -6.61
N VAL A 116 14.72 -7.45 -7.40
CA VAL A 116 14.39 -6.10 -7.83
C VAL A 116 14.35 -6.08 -9.34
N TYR A 117 13.25 -5.60 -9.90
CA TYR A 117 13.08 -5.41 -11.34
C TYR A 117 12.83 -3.94 -11.65
N PHE A 118 13.59 -3.40 -12.59
CA PHE A 118 13.46 -2.02 -13.04
C PHE A 118 12.54 -2.00 -14.25
N LEU A 119 11.41 -1.31 -14.12
CA LEU A 119 10.41 -1.30 -15.16
C LEU A 119 10.92 -0.43 -16.32
N SER A 120 11.05 -1.03 -17.50
CA SER A 120 11.26 -0.29 -18.73
C SER A 120 9.94 -0.06 -19.46
N ASP A 121 9.94 0.92 -20.34
CA ASP A 121 8.92 1.15 -21.35
C ASP A 121 8.94 0.02 -22.41
N GLY A 122 8.46 -1.17 -22.02
CA GLY A 122 8.09 -2.19 -22.99
C GLY A 122 6.81 -1.80 -23.73
N ASN A 123 6.50 -2.49 -24.84
CA ASN A 123 5.28 -2.33 -25.65
C ASN A 123 3.95 -2.65 -24.91
N ALA A 124 3.94 -2.68 -23.57
CA ALA A 124 2.75 -2.88 -22.76
C ALA A 124 1.93 -1.59 -22.63
N ILE A 125 1.53 -1.02 -23.77
CA ILE A 125 0.37 -0.13 -23.86
C ILE A 125 -0.87 -1.02 -23.80
N SER A 126 -1.36 -1.35 -22.60
CA SER A 126 -2.71 -1.90 -22.48
C SER A 126 -3.72 -0.81 -22.83
N LEU A 127 -4.86 -1.21 -23.42
CA LEU A 127 -6.02 -0.35 -23.58
C LEU A 127 -6.37 0.33 -22.25
N GLU A 128 -6.17 1.64 -22.21
CA GLU A 128 -6.68 2.50 -21.15
C GLU A 128 -8.20 2.31 -21.12
N LYS A 129 -8.72 1.80 -20.00
CA LYS A 129 -10.15 1.69 -19.80
C LYS A 129 -10.59 3.00 -19.16
N ASP A 130 -11.47 3.72 -19.86
CA ASP A 130 -11.92 5.02 -19.39
C ASP A 130 -12.57 4.89 -18.01
N PRO A 131 -12.31 5.84 -17.09
CA PRO A 131 -12.81 5.80 -15.72
C PRO A 131 -14.32 5.93 -15.57
N THR A 132 -15.05 6.06 -16.67
CA THR A 132 -16.52 6.06 -16.71
C THR A 132 -17.12 4.71 -17.10
N ASP A 133 -16.29 3.73 -17.46
CA ASP A 133 -16.78 2.45 -17.92
C ASP A 133 -17.42 1.65 -16.78
N SER A 134 -18.68 1.25 -16.99
CA SER A 134 -19.34 0.25 -16.16
C SER A 134 -18.89 -1.14 -16.58
N VAL A 135 -18.51 -1.95 -15.59
CA VAL A 135 -18.33 -3.39 -15.74
C VAL A 135 -19.59 -4.08 -15.24
N ASP A 136 -20.26 -4.78 -16.15
CA ASP A 136 -21.39 -5.64 -15.81
C ASP A 136 -20.88 -7.02 -15.42
N ILE A 137 -21.12 -7.40 -14.17
CA ILE A 137 -20.75 -8.70 -13.62
C ILE A 137 -22.01 -9.52 -13.44
N LYS A 138 -22.01 -10.76 -13.95
CA LYS A 138 -23.06 -11.73 -13.68
C LYS A 138 -22.49 -12.89 -12.89
N HIS A 139 -23.04 -13.14 -11.70
CA HIS A 139 -22.66 -14.29 -10.91
C HIS A 139 -23.46 -15.51 -11.36
N VAL A 140 -22.78 -16.44 -12.01
CA VAL A 140 -23.34 -17.71 -12.44
C VAL A 140 -23.03 -18.75 -11.37
N THR A 141 -24.06 -19.36 -10.80
CA THR A 141 -23.89 -20.43 -9.82
C THR A 141 -23.74 -21.77 -10.53
N GLU A 142 -22.74 -22.55 -10.14
CA GLU A 142 -22.51 -23.91 -10.61
C GLU A 142 -22.77 -24.92 -9.48
N THR A 143 -23.38 -26.04 -9.82
CA THR A 143 -23.56 -27.21 -8.96
C THR A 143 -22.89 -28.42 -9.61
N THR A 144 -22.76 -29.53 -8.90
CA THR A 144 -22.17 -30.77 -9.45
C THR A 144 -22.95 -31.39 -10.61
N GLN A 145 -24.15 -30.88 -10.93
CA GLN A 145 -25.00 -31.37 -12.02
C GLN A 145 -25.23 -30.34 -13.13
N ASP A 146 -25.15 -29.03 -12.87
CA ASP A 146 -25.46 -28.02 -13.87
C ASP A 146 -24.93 -26.62 -13.52
N VAL A 147 -24.86 -25.76 -14.54
CA VAL A 147 -24.45 -24.35 -14.48
C VAL A 147 -25.65 -23.47 -14.81
N LEU A 148 -25.90 -22.43 -14.01
CA LEU A 148 -26.97 -21.47 -14.27
C LEU A 148 -26.74 -20.75 -15.62
N ASP A 149 -27.78 -20.61 -16.45
CA ASP A 149 -27.68 -19.83 -17.68
C ASP A 149 -27.34 -18.35 -17.36
N ILE A 150 -26.32 -17.81 -18.03
CA ILE A 150 -25.90 -16.41 -17.89
C ILE A 150 -27.02 -15.42 -18.26
N ALA A 151 -27.97 -15.82 -19.12
CA ALA A 151 -29.16 -15.00 -19.40
C ALA A 151 -30.09 -14.89 -18.19
N SER A 152 -30.08 -15.90 -17.31
CA SER A 152 -30.88 -15.97 -16.08
C SER A 152 -30.16 -15.40 -14.85
N ALA A 153 -28.85 -15.12 -14.95
CA ALA A 153 -28.09 -14.47 -13.90
C ALA A 153 -28.35 -12.94 -13.87
N GLY A 154 -28.62 -12.41 -12.68
CA GLY A 154 -28.78 -10.98 -12.45
C GLY A 154 -27.48 -10.21 -12.74
N THR A 155 -27.59 -9.06 -13.40
CA THR A 155 -26.45 -8.17 -13.65
C THR A 155 -26.18 -7.30 -12.43
N VAL A 156 -24.92 -7.27 -11.99
CA VAL A 156 -24.37 -6.29 -11.05
C VAL A 156 -23.48 -5.35 -11.84
N SER A 157 -23.95 -4.12 -12.06
CA SER A 157 -23.16 -3.08 -12.72
C SER A 157 -22.28 -2.38 -11.69
N VAL A 158 -20.98 -2.36 -11.94
CA VAL A 158 -20.00 -1.60 -11.15
C VAL A 158 -19.38 -0.55 -12.06
N THR A 159 -19.69 0.72 -11.80
CA THR A 159 -18.99 1.83 -12.44
C THR A 159 -17.57 1.89 -11.86
N ALA A 160 -16.55 1.76 -12.72
CA ALA A 160 -15.19 2.04 -12.29
C ALA A 160 -15.15 3.47 -11.74
N VAL A 161 -14.51 3.65 -10.59
CA VAL A 161 -14.19 4.99 -10.08
C VAL A 161 -12.68 5.07 -10.14
N ASP A 162 -12.21 6.04 -10.91
CA ASP A 162 -10.80 6.26 -11.12
C ASP A 162 -10.04 6.44 -9.81
N ARG A 163 -8.72 6.25 -9.84
CA ARG A 163 -7.87 6.44 -8.66
C ARG A 163 -8.06 7.84 -8.06
N ILE A 164 -8.20 8.87 -8.88
CA ILE A 164 -8.40 10.26 -8.43
C ILE A 164 -9.75 10.48 -7.72
N GLY A 165 -10.75 9.64 -8.02
CA GLY A 165 -12.08 9.65 -7.40
C GLY A 165 -12.16 8.87 -6.08
N ARG A 166 -11.03 8.36 -5.58
CA ARG A 166 -10.94 7.66 -4.28
C ARG A 166 -10.00 8.43 -3.36
N PRO A 167 -10.29 8.49 -2.05
CA PRO A 167 -9.38 9.15 -1.12
C PRO A 167 -8.10 8.32 -0.96
N GLN A 168 -6.98 8.99 -0.76
CA GLN A 168 -5.74 8.33 -0.38
C GLN A 168 -5.77 7.87 1.09
N SER A 169 -5.08 6.77 1.40
CA SER A 169 -4.97 6.28 2.77
C SER A 169 -4.15 7.25 3.64
N PRO A 170 -4.44 7.36 4.95
CA PRO A 170 -3.75 8.31 5.82
C PRO A 170 -2.25 8.03 5.94
N PRO A 171 -1.37 9.05 5.84
CA PRO A 171 0.05 8.92 6.12
C PRO A 171 0.37 9.05 7.62
N ASN A 172 1.62 8.72 7.99
CA ASN A 172 2.26 8.96 9.27
C ASN A 172 1.45 8.44 10.48
N ILE A 173 0.97 7.21 10.34
CA ILE A 173 0.21 6.56 11.39
C ILE A 173 1.15 6.19 12.53
N ARG A 174 0.78 6.57 13.74
CA ARG A 174 1.49 6.21 14.97
C ARG A 174 0.50 5.64 15.97
N VAL A 175 0.96 4.66 16.74
CA VAL A 175 0.25 4.16 17.92
C VAL A 175 1.19 4.35 19.10
N ASN A 176 0.72 5.05 20.13
CA ASN A 176 1.51 5.44 21.31
C ASN A 176 2.81 6.17 20.94
N GLY A 177 2.77 7.00 19.89
CA GLY A 177 3.90 7.79 19.38
C GLY A 177 4.86 7.01 18.46
N THR A 178 4.80 5.68 18.48
CA THR A 178 5.60 4.80 17.62
C THR A 178 4.95 4.64 16.25
N ARG A 179 5.76 4.76 15.19
CA ARG A 179 5.32 4.62 13.79
C ARG A 179 4.69 3.24 13.54
N PHE A 180 3.62 3.19 12.77
CA PHE A 180 3.07 1.93 12.25
C PHE A 180 3.90 1.45 11.05
N PRO A 181 4.27 0.16 10.94
CA PRO A 181 3.80 -0.97 11.74
C PRO A 181 4.75 -1.35 12.90
N LEU A 182 5.63 -0.48 13.41
CA LEU A 182 6.68 -0.89 14.38
C LEU A 182 6.20 -1.26 15.78
N VAL A 183 5.01 -0.80 16.16
CA VAL A 183 4.42 -1.13 17.44
C VAL A 183 3.79 -2.53 17.37
N ASP A 184 4.26 -3.46 18.21
CA ASP A 184 3.68 -4.80 18.39
C ASP A 184 2.84 -4.90 19.66
N ASP A 185 3.13 -4.06 20.66
CA ASP A 185 2.57 -4.14 21.99
C ASP A 185 2.17 -2.74 22.51
N ILE A 186 0.94 -2.64 22.98
CA ILE A 186 0.39 -1.46 23.65
C ILE A 186 0.53 -1.61 25.18
N GLY A 187 0.58 -2.86 25.67
CA GLY A 187 0.74 -3.22 27.08
C GLY A 187 -0.30 -2.56 27.97
N ALA A 188 0.15 -2.02 29.10
CA ALA A 188 -0.69 -1.33 30.07
C ALA A 188 -1.00 0.15 29.73
N ASN A 189 -0.98 0.53 28.45
CA ASN A 189 -1.34 1.87 27.99
C ASN A 189 -2.67 1.88 27.22
N ASP A 190 -3.29 3.05 27.10
CA ASP A 190 -4.40 3.22 26.16
C ASP A 190 -3.90 3.14 24.72
N ALA A 191 -4.76 2.72 23.79
CA ALA A 191 -4.43 2.68 22.38
C ALA A 191 -4.60 4.08 21.77
N ALA A 192 -3.55 4.90 21.82
CA ALA A 192 -3.55 6.26 21.27
C ALA A 192 -3.01 6.26 19.83
N THR A 193 -3.89 6.44 18.84
CA THR A 193 -3.52 6.46 17.43
C THR A 193 -3.53 7.90 16.89
N THR A 194 -2.51 8.29 16.15
CA THR A 194 -2.42 9.58 15.45
C THR A 194 -2.07 9.36 13.98
N TRP A 195 -2.53 10.23 13.09
CA TRP A 195 -2.19 10.18 11.66
C TRP A 195 -2.29 11.58 11.04
N ALA A 196 -1.60 11.77 9.93
CA ALA A 196 -1.62 13.02 9.16
C ALA A 196 -2.70 12.99 8.07
N HIS A 197 -2.96 14.17 7.49
CA HIS A 197 -3.87 14.33 6.35
C HIS A 197 -3.14 14.26 5.01
N ARG A 198 -3.88 13.92 3.96
CA ARG A 198 -3.39 13.78 2.59
C ARG A 198 -4.38 14.41 1.62
N ALA A 199 -3.85 15.01 0.55
CA ALA A 199 -4.63 15.35 -0.64
C ALA A 199 -4.39 14.34 -1.77
N ASN A 200 -5.39 14.24 -2.65
CA ASN A 200 -5.41 13.33 -3.79
C ASN A 200 -4.54 13.75 -4.98
N ASP A 201 -4.01 14.97 -4.98
CA ASP A 201 -3.18 15.55 -6.05
C ASP A 201 -1.67 15.38 -5.82
N GLU A 202 -1.26 14.79 -4.69
CA GLU A 202 0.15 14.57 -4.37
C GLU A 202 0.50 13.08 -4.18
N ILE A 203 1.59 12.63 -4.81
CA ILE A 203 2.28 11.38 -4.44
C ILE A 203 3.02 11.64 -3.12
N LEU A 204 2.24 11.67 -2.03
CA LEU A 204 2.77 11.84 -0.69
C LEU A 204 3.16 10.50 -0.09
N ILE A 205 4.32 10.54 0.55
CA ILE A 205 5.05 9.41 1.07
C ILE A 205 4.50 9.02 2.46
N GLN A 206 4.61 7.74 2.80
CA GLN A 206 3.88 7.11 3.90
C GLN A 206 4.23 7.65 5.30
N ASP A 207 5.42 8.22 5.51
CA ASP A 207 5.92 8.80 6.78
C ASP A 207 6.03 10.33 6.74
N ALA A 208 5.58 10.99 5.67
CA ALA A 208 5.79 12.40 5.52
C ALA A 208 5.04 13.13 6.64
N ASN A 209 5.78 13.92 7.44
CA ASN A 209 5.20 14.94 8.32
C ASN A 209 4.62 16.04 7.42
N VAL A 210 3.57 15.78 6.64
CA VAL A 210 2.98 16.84 5.79
C VAL A 210 2.09 17.70 6.67
N GLY A 211 2.75 18.52 7.47
CA GLY A 211 2.21 19.70 8.10
C GLY A 211 2.39 20.90 7.18
N THR A 212 1.94 20.82 5.92
CA THR A 212 1.57 22.03 5.20
C THR A 212 0.05 22.15 5.26
N PRO A 213 -0.51 22.88 6.25
CA PRO A 213 -1.92 23.23 6.24
C PRO A 213 -2.25 23.92 4.92
N GLY A 214 -3.07 23.30 4.06
CA GLY A 214 -3.54 23.92 2.81
C GLY A 214 -3.75 22.99 1.62
N SER A 215 -3.09 21.82 1.57
CA SER A 215 -3.27 20.77 0.55
C SER A 215 -3.95 19.56 1.18
N GLN A 216 -5.22 19.71 1.57
CA GLN A 216 -5.96 18.65 2.26
C GLN A 216 -7.33 18.45 1.61
N ASP A 217 -7.70 17.20 1.35
CA ASP A 217 -9.06 16.89 0.94
C ASP A 217 -10.02 17.08 2.13
N THR A 218 -10.87 18.08 2.01
CA THR A 218 -11.82 18.48 3.06
C THR A 218 -13.05 17.57 3.12
N ASP A 219 -13.26 16.76 2.07
CA ASP A 219 -14.35 15.80 1.96
C ASP A 219 -13.96 14.40 2.44
N VAL A 220 -12.85 14.25 3.18
CA VAL A 220 -12.39 12.94 3.69
C VAL A 220 -12.79 12.74 5.15
N GLU A 221 -13.19 11.51 5.46
CA GLU A 221 -13.30 10.99 6.82
C GLU A 221 -12.45 9.71 6.97
N TYR A 222 -11.97 9.49 8.18
CA TYR A 222 -11.19 8.34 8.57
C TYR A 222 -12.03 7.40 9.41
N ILE A 223 -12.04 6.13 9.01
CA ILE A 223 -12.79 5.08 9.68
C ILE A 223 -11.77 4.19 10.38
N MET A 224 -11.84 4.16 11.70
CA MET A 224 -11.12 3.22 12.54
C MET A 224 -12.05 2.10 12.96
N THR A 225 -11.68 0.85 12.69
CA THR A 225 -12.40 -0.33 13.12
C THR A 225 -11.53 -1.16 14.04
N PHE A 226 -12.12 -1.60 15.14
CA PHE A 226 -11.44 -2.35 16.19
C PHE A 226 -12.08 -3.72 16.29
N PHE A 227 -11.24 -4.76 16.32
CA PHE A 227 -11.71 -6.13 16.40
C PHE A 227 -11.06 -6.85 17.57
N ASP A 228 -11.84 -7.73 18.19
CA ASP A 228 -11.37 -8.72 19.15
C ASP A 228 -10.87 -9.94 18.37
N LYS A 229 -9.55 -10.14 18.35
CA LYS A 229 -8.97 -11.31 17.68
C LYS A 229 -9.30 -12.60 18.42
N ASP A 230 -9.30 -12.56 19.75
CA ASP A 230 -9.49 -13.75 20.60
C ASP A 230 -10.92 -14.29 20.48
N ALA A 231 -11.87 -13.42 20.10
CA ALA A 231 -13.24 -13.79 19.76
C ALA A 231 -13.49 -14.01 18.25
N GLY A 232 -12.47 -14.33 17.45
CA GLY A 232 -12.64 -14.65 16.02
C GLY A 232 -12.75 -13.42 15.11
N GLU A 233 -12.09 -12.32 15.47
CA GLU A 233 -12.11 -11.03 14.78
C GLU A 233 -13.48 -10.34 14.77
N ASN A 234 -14.23 -10.48 15.87
CA ASN A 234 -15.49 -9.76 16.06
C ASN A 234 -15.24 -8.25 16.10
N LEU A 235 -16.03 -7.48 15.35
CA LEU A 235 -16.00 -6.02 15.42
C LEU A 235 -16.52 -5.58 16.78
N ILE A 236 -15.68 -4.90 17.57
CA ILE A 236 -16.04 -4.37 18.88
C ILE A 236 -16.32 -2.87 18.84
N ARG A 237 -15.70 -2.12 17.91
CA ARG A 237 -15.93 -0.68 17.79
C ARG A 237 -15.66 -0.17 16.38
N THR A 238 -16.45 0.81 15.96
CA THR A 238 -16.15 1.68 14.82
C THR A 238 -16.09 3.12 15.32
N GLU A 239 -15.02 3.82 14.97
CA GLU A 239 -14.84 5.24 15.26
C GLU A 239 -14.63 5.98 13.93
N ILE A 240 -15.32 7.10 13.76
CA ILE A 240 -15.19 7.93 12.56
C ILE A 240 -14.65 9.29 12.96
N ARG A 241 -13.66 9.78 12.22
CA ARG A 241 -13.06 11.10 12.42
C ARG A 241 -12.99 11.85 11.11
N ASP A 242 -13.53 13.05 11.09
CA ASP A 242 -13.39 13.94 9.94
C ASP A 242 -11.94 14.38 9.76
N SER A 243 -11.58 14.75 8.52
CA SER A 243 -10.39 15.55 8.24
C SER A 243 -10.63 16.99 8.74
N PRO A 244 -10.03 17.44 9.86
CA PRO A 244 -10.15 18.80 10.35
C PRO A 244 -9.52 19.82 9.39
N LEU A 245 -10.26 20.86 9.04
CA LEU A 245 -9.75 21.99 8.28
C LEU A 245 -8.59 22.66 9.03
N GLY A 246 -7.40 22.68 8.41
CA GLY A 246 -6.25 23.45 8.88
C GLY A 246 -5.46 22.81 10.04
N ALA A 247 -5.86 21.63 10.52
CA ALA A 247 -5.01 20.83 11.40
C ALA A 247 -4.22 19.83 10.54
N GLY A 248 -2.92 19.69 10.79
CA GLY A 248 -2.08 18.71 10.07
C GLY A 248 -2.30 17.26 10.50
N TRP A 249 -3.11 17.03 11.53
CA TRP A 249 -3.19 15.76 12.25
C TRP A 249 -4.58 15.47 12.79
N THR A 250 -4.92 14.18 12.84
CA THR A 250 -6.05 13.63 13.59
C THR A 250 -5.55 12.59 14.59
N SER A 251 -6.29 12.44 15.69
CA SER A 251 -6.01 11.46 16.73
C SER A 251 -7.27 10.82 17.28
N PHE A 252 -7.13 9.58 17.76
CA PHE A 252 -8.12 8.91 18.57
C PHE A 252 -7.46 8.05 19.64
N THR A 253 -7.99 8.08 20.86
CA THR A 253 -7.53 7.23 21.96
C THR A 253 -8.64 6.27 22.36
N TYR A 254 -8.40 4.98 22.15
CA TYR A 254 -9.27 3.93 22.65
C TYR A 254 -8.75 3.46 24.01
N THR A 255 -9.41 3.88 25.08
CA THR A 255 -8.94 3.58 26.44
C THR A 255 -9.10 2.09 26.74
N ARG A 256 -8.19 1.52 27.54
CA ARG A 256 -8.26 0.10 27.92
C ARG A 256 -9.54 -0.25 28.68
N ALA A 257 -10.02 0.68 29.50
CA ALA A 257 -11.29 0.54 30.18
C ALA A 257 -12.44 0.42 29.17
N GLN A 258 -12.43 1.24 28.11
CA GLN A 258 -13.45 1.14 27.06
C GLN A 258 -13.29 -0.12 26.21
N ILE A 259 -12.06 -0.52 25.87
CA ILE A 259 -11.81 -1.79 25.15
C ILE A 259 -12.43 -2.95 25.93
N LYS A 260 -12.18 -3.03 27.24
CA LYS A 260 -12.75 -4.07 28.10
C LYS A 260 -14.27 -4.06 28.13
N ILE A 261 -14.88 -2.87 28.20
CA ILE A 261 -16.34 -2.72 28.20
C ILE A 261 -16.92 -3.16 26.85
N ASP A 262 -16.35 -2.71 25.74
CA ASP A 262 -16.84 -2.95 24.39
C ASP A 262 -16.61 -4.41 23.95
N SER A 263 -15.49 -5.05 24.37
CA SER A 263 -15.20 -6.45 24.06
C SER A 263 -15.86 -7.45 25.02
N GLY A 264 -16.14 -7.03 26.26
CA GLY A 264 -16.58 -7.94 27.33
C GLY A 264 -15.49 -8.91 27.81
N ALA A 265 -14.24 -8.70 27.42
CA ALA A 265 -13.12 -9.55 27.79
C ALA A 265 -12.76 -9.43 29.29
N PRO A 266 -12.18 -10.47 29.91
CA PRO A 266 -11.69 -10.40 31.28
C PRO A 266 -10.48 -9.46 31.42
N THR A 267 -10.12 -9.12 32.66
CA THR A 267 -8.83 -8.47 32.97
C THR A 267 -7.68 -9.36 32.51
N GLY A 268 -6.64 -8.76 31.91
CA GLY A 268 -5.46 -9.47 31.43
C GLY A 268 -5.13 -9.18 29.96
N PRO A 269 -4.25 -9.99 29.35
CA PRO A 269 -3.81 -9.78 27.98
C PRO A 269 -4.97 -9.96 26.99
N PHE A 270 -5.01 -9.09 25.99
CA PHE A 270 -6.05 -9.03 24.97
C PHE A 270 -5.44 -8.68 23.61
N ASN A 271 -5.82 -9.42 22.57
CA ASN A 271 -5.37 -9.16 21.20
C ASN A 271 -6.32 -8.22 20.46
N LEU A 272 -5.96 -6.93 20.41
CA LEU A 272 -6.71 -5.91 19.69
C LEU A 272 -6.23 -5.83 18.24
N ARG A 273 -7.12 -5.96 17.26
CA ARG A 273 -6.84 -5.53 15.88
C ARG A 273 -7.33 -4.11 15.66
N ILE A 274 -6.45 -3.22 15.19
CA ILE A 274 -6.82 -1.87 14.76
C ILE A 274 -6.72 -1.82 13.24
N GLU A 275 -7.79 -1.40 12.58
CA GLU A 275 -7.81 -1.10 11.16
C GLU A 275 -8.14 0.39 10.94
N LEU A 276 -7.44 1.05 10.02
CA LEU A 276 -7.62 2.46 9.66
C LEU A 276 -7.69 2.60 8.13
N ARG A 277 -8.71 3.31 7.66
CA ARG A 277 -8.95 3.60 6.23
C ARG A 277 -9.56 4.98 6.05
N ALA A 278 -9.44 5.55 4.85
CA ALA A 278 -10.09 6.80 4.46
C ALA A 278 -11.33 6.54 3.59
N ARG A 279 -12.30 7.44 3.66
CA ARG A 279 -13.53 7.47 2.84
C ARG A 279 -13.84 8.91 2.45
N PHE A 280 -14.35 9.13 1.23
CA PHE A 280 -15.01 10.40 0.92
C PHE A 280 -16.40 10.46 1.56
N LYS A 281 -16.69 11.57 2.23
CA LYS A 281 -18.02 11.82 2.82
C LYS A 281 -19.06 11.88 1.71
N THR A 282 -18.72 12.51 0.59
CA THR A 282 -19.57 12.54 -0.60
C THR A 282 -19.31 11.29 -1.45
N GLY A 283 -20.37 10.58 -1.83
CA GLY A 283 -20.28 9.38 -2.68
C GLY A 283 -19.74 8.12 -1.99
N GLY A 284 -19.12 8.23 -0.80
CA GLY A 284 -18.78 7.08 0.04
C GLY A 284 -17.62 6.21 -0.47
N ALA A 285 -16.86 6.69 -1.46
CA ALA A 285 -15.75 5.94 -2.03
C ALA A 285 -14.65 5.70 -0.98
N LEU A 286 -14.22 4.44 -0.85
CA LEU A 286 -13.17 4.05 0.08
C LEU A 286 -11.79 4.10 -0.59
N ALA A 287 -10.79 4.42 0.23
CA ALA A 287 -9.39 4.27 -0.12
C ALA A 287 -9.10 2.82 -0.51
N MET A 288 -8.23 2.63 -1.49
CA MET A 288 -7.85 1.29 -1.95
C MET A 288 -7.00 0.53 -0.94
N GLN A 289 -6.25 1.25 -0.09
CA GLN A 289 -5.49 0.63 0.99
C GLN A 289 -6.12 0.88 2.37
N LYS A 290 -5.84 -0.06 3.28
CA LYS A 290 -6.20 0.02 4.70
C LYS A 290 -5.03 -0.44 5.56
N TYR A 291 -4.76 0.27 6.64
CA TYR A 291 -3.76 -0.16 7.63
C TYR A 291 -4.42 -1.09 8.61
N SER A 292 -3.81 -2.23 8.91
CA SER A 292 -4.38 -3.22 9.83
C SER A 292 -3.26 -3.99 10.51
N LYS A 293 -3.29 -4.08 11.84
CA LYS A 293 -2.34 -4.89 12.62
C LYS A 293 -2.97 -5.32 13.95
N PHE A 294 -2.45 -6.41 14.50
CA PHE A 294 -2.73 -6.88 15.85
C PHE A 294 -1.77 -6.26 16.87
N PHE A 295 -2.30 -5.99 18.06
CA PHE A 295 -1.57 -5.46 19.19
C PHE A 295 -1.95 -6.24 20.44
N ASN A 296 -0.96 -6.52 21.28
CA ASN A 296 -1.23 -6.96 22.65
C ASN A 296 -1.61 -5.75 23.51
N VAL A 297 -2.65 -5.89 24.34
CA VAL A 297 -3.12 -4.86 25.28
C VAL A 297 -3.41 -5.53 26.63
N ASP A 298 -2.98 -4.92 27.73
CA ASP A 298 -3.28 -5.41 29.09
C ASP A 298 -4.51 -4.70 29.65
N LEU A 299 -5.67 -5.38 29.62
CA LEU A 299 -6.93 -4.84 30.12
C LEU A 299 -6.95 -4.80 31.65
N PRO A 300 -7.39 -3.68 32.26
CA PRO A 300 -7.49 -3.52 33.73
C PRO A 300 -8.59 -4.38 34.33
#